data_AF-A0A7S2LEN2-F1
#
_entry.id   AF-A0A7S2LEN2-F1
#
_cell.length_a   1.000
_cell.length_b   1.000
_cell.length_c   1.000
_cell.angle_alpha   90.00
_cell.angle_beta   90.00
_cell.angle_gamma   90.00
#
_symmetry.space_group_name_H-M   'P 1'
#
loop_
_entity.id
_entity.type
_entity.pdbx_description
1 polymer ?
#
loop_
_entity_poly.entity_id
_entity_poly.type
_entity_poly.pdbx_seq_one_letter_code
_entity_poly.pdbx_strand_id
1 'polypeptide(L)'
;FSTVMKAWIRSSHPKRVERAEALLLKMEELSSLNINATNETYESNRFDPDVVSYSSMIHAWSKSRLPHAPQRALDLFNRLYQRYQDNHHDVNLKPNVITWTNVIQALAKGGMVHEAEDMLAKMESNARDSDDASL
;
A
#
# COMPACT_ATOMS: atom_id res chain seq x y z
N PHE A 1 -10.75 4.97 -10.15
CA PHE A 1 -9.50 5.65 -9.75
C PHE A 1 -8.25 4.77 -9.91
N SER A 2 -8.29 3.50 -9.49
CA SER A 2 -7.18 2.54 -9.67
C SER A 2 -6.68 2.43 -11.13
N THR A 3 -7.57 2.49 -12.13
CA THR A 3 -7.19 2.50 -13.55
C THR A 3 -6.34 3.72 -13.94
N VAL A 4 -6.72 4.91 -13.48
CA VAL A 4 -6.00 6.16 -13.78
C VAL A 4 -4.66 6.20 -13.06
N MET A 5 -4.61 5.72 -11.81
CA MET A 5 -3.37 5.53 -11.06
C MET A 5 -2.42 4.58 -11.80
N LYS A 6 -2.92 3.43 -12.26
CA LYS A 6 -2.15 2.46 -13.06
C LYS A 6 -1.70 3.04 -14.41
N ALA A 7 -2.49 3.91 -15.04
CA ALA A 7 -2.09 4.61 -16.26
C ALA A 7 -0.93 5.59 -16.00
N TRP A 8 -1.00 6.37 -14.91
CA TRP A 8 0.10 7.25 -14.51
C TRP A 8 1.38 6.46 -14.23
N ILE A 9 1.31 5.38 -13.45
CA ILE A 9 2.48 4.53 -13.13
C ILE A 9 3.19 4.03 -14.40
N ARG A 10 2.44 3.74 -15.47
CA ARG A 10 2.97 3.27 -16.77
C ARG A 10 3.41 4.38 -17.71
N SER A 11 3.08 5.64 -17.44
CA SER A 11 3.48 6.76 -18.27
C SER A 11 5.00 6.97 -18.22
N SER A 12 5.57 7.63 -19.22
CA SER A 12 6.99 8.05 -19.24
C SER A 12 7.24 9.36 -18.49
N HIS A 13 6.23 9.92 -17.80
CA HIS A 13 6.34 11.21 -17.14
C HIS A 13 7.28 11.15 -15.91
N PRO A 14 8.14 12.17 -15.67
CA PRO A 14 9.08 12.17 -14.54
C PRO A 14 8.39 12.12 -13.18
N LYS A 15 7.32 12.91 -12.99
CA LYS A 15 6.54 13.00 -11.73
C LYS A 15 5.39 11.99 -11.64
N ARG A 16 5.48 10.88 -12.37
CA ARG A 16 4.36 9.95 -12.51
C ARG A 16 3.98 9.25 -11.21
N VAL A 17 4.98 8.96 -10.37
CA VAL A 17 4.78 8.21 -9.13
C VAL A 17 4.13 9.12 -8.08
N GLU A 18 4.60 10.36 -7.99
CA GLU A 18 4.04 11.40 -7.11
C GLU A 18 2.61 11.78 -7.52
N ARG A 19 2.33 11.86 -8.83
CA ARG A 19 0.96 12.11 -9.32
C ARG A 19 0.03 10.93 -9.06
N ALA A 20 0.50 9.70 -9.25
CA ALA A 20 -0.28 8.51 -8.95
C ALA A 20 -0.55 8.40 -7.44
N GLU A 21 0.43 8.74 -6.60
CA GLU A 21 0.28 8.78 -5.15
C GLU A 21 -0.73 9.85 -4.71
N ALA A 22 -0.69 11.05 -5.27
CA ALA A 22 -1.69 12.08 -4.98
C ALA A 22 -3.12 11.61 -5.28
N LEU A 23 -3.31 10.79 -6.32
CA LEU A 23 -4.60 10.18 -6.62
C LEU A 23 -5.02 9.12 -5.58
N LEU A 24 -4.07 8.32 -5.07
CA LEU A 24 -4.32 7.38 -3.97
C LEU A 24 -4.77 8.12 -2.71
N LEU A 25 -4.08 9.19 -2.34
CA LEU A 25 -4.44 10.00 -1.17
C LEU A 25 -5.80 10.68 -1.35
N LYS A 26 -6.13 11.12 -2.58
CA LYS A 26 -7.46 11.67 -2.87
C LYS A 26 -8.57 10.63 -2.77
N MET A 27 -8.30 9.39 -3.17
CA MET A 27 -9.24 8.28 -2.99
C MET A 27 -9.58 8.06 -1.51
N GLU A 28 -8.58 8.07 -0.62
CA GLU A 28 -8.79 7.94 0.82
C GLU A 28 -9.60 9.10 1.41
N GLU A 29 -9.30 10.33 1.00
CA GLU A 29 -10.05 11.52 1.44
C GLU A 29 -11.52 11.46 0.99
N LEU A 30 -11.79 11.03 -0.24
CA LEU A 30 -13.16 10.84 -0.71
C LEU A 30 -13.85 9.67 0.01
N SER A 31 -13.11 8.63 0.35
CA SER A 31 -13.60 7.50 1.11
C SER A 31 -14.10 7.95 2.49
N SER A 32 -13.31 8.76 3.21
CA SER A 32 -13.68 9.27 4.53
C SER A 32 -14.83 10.28 4.51
N LEU A 33 -15.00 11.05 3.42
CA LEU A 33 -16.14 11.96 3.26
C LEU A 33 -17.46 11.22 2.96
N ASN A 34 -17.40 10.11 2.23
CA ASN A 34 -18.60 9.36 1.83
C ASN A 34 -19.29 8.67 3.01
N ILE A 35 -18.51 8.23 4.01
CA ILE A 35 -19.00 7.64 5.27
C ILE A 35 -19.86 8.65 6.06
N ASN A 36 -19.60 9.95 5.91
CA ASN A 36 -20.29 11.00 6.66
C ASN A 36 -21.60 11.45 5.98
N ALA A 37 -21.79 11.13 4.69
CA ALA A 37 -22.86 11.68 3.86
C ALA A 37 -24.03 10.72 3.61
N THR A 38 -23.85 9.40 3.83
CA THR A 38 -24.90 8.42 3.56
C THR A 38 -24.98 7.39 4.69
N ASN A 39 -26.14 7.28 5.33
CA ASN A 39 -26.47 6.22 6.30
C ASN A 39 -26.76 4.86 5.61
N GLU A 40 -26.29 4.67 4.38
CA GLU A 40 -26.50 3.43 3.62
C GLU A 40 -25.26 2.55 3.74
N THR A 41 -25.38 1.60 4.66
CA THR A 41 -24.49 0.47 4.81
C THR A 41 -24.56 -0.43 3.56
N TYR A 42 -23.42 -1.02 3.19
CA TYR A 42 -23.26 -2.16 2.27
C TYR A 42 -23.03 -1.95 0.76
N GLU A 43 -22.90 -0.73 0.23
CA GLU A 43 -22.19 -0.58 -1.05
C GLU A 43 -20.69 -0.37 -0.78
N SER A 44 -19.87 -1.33 -1.21
CA SER A 44 -18.41 -1.19 -1.33
C SER A 44 -18.09 0.23 -1.77
N ASN A 45 -17.49 1.03 -0.89
CA ASN A 45 -17.16 2.41 -1.17
C ASN A 45 -16.19 2.38 -2.34
N ARG A 46 -16.67 2.62 -3.57
CA ARG A 46 -15.91 2.48 -4.83
C ARG A 46 -14.66 3.36 -4.89
N PHE A 47 -14.53 4.25 -3.92
CA PHE A 47 -13.43 5.19 -3.75
C PHE A 47 -12.41 4.73 -2.71
N ASP A 48 -12.66 3.67 -1.95
CA ASP A 48 -11.73 3.21 -0.94
C ASP A 48 -10.56 2.44 -1.57
N PRO A 49 -9.30 2.85 -1.35
CA PRO A 49 -8.17 2.12 -1.88
C PRO A 49 -7.94 0.82 -1.13
N ASP A 50 -7.82 -0.25 -1.91
CA ASP A 50 -7.56 -1.62 -1.48
C ASP A 50 -6.07 -1.98 -1.51
N VAL A 51 -5.74 -3.18 -1.04
CA VAL A 51 -4.38 -3.75 -1.07
C VAL A 51 -3.77 -3.70 -2.48
N VAL A 52 -4.57 -3.87 -3.54
CA VAL A 52 -4.08 -3.81 -4.92
C VAL A 52 -3.59 -2.41 -5.28
N SER A 53 -4.32 -1.37 -4.85
CA SER A 53 -3.97 0.03 -5.06
C SER A 53 -2.67 0.40 -4.35
N TYR A 54 -2.54 0.04 -3.07
CA TYR A 54 -1.28 0.26 -2.31
C TYR A 54 -0.13 -0.56 -2.88
N SER A 55 -0.33 -1.85 -3.17
CA SER A 55 0.71 -2.72 -3.72
C SER A 55 1.24 -2.20 -5.05
N SER A 56 0.36 -1.68 -5.91
CA SER A 56 0.73 -1.04 -7.17
C SER A 56 1.61 0.20 -6.94
N MET A 57 1.29 1.01 -5.92
CA MET A 57 2.06 2.21 -5.58
C MET A 57 3.42 1.89 -4.98
N ILE A 58 3.48 0.95 -4.03
CA ILE A 58 4.72 0.48 -3.41
C ILE A 58 5.63 -0.11 -4.50
N HIS A 59 5.08 -0.88 -5.44
CA HIS A 59 5.83 -1.37 -6.59
C HIS A 59 6.36 -0.23 -7.48
N ALA A 60 5.57 0.81 -7.73
CA ALA A 60 6.02 1.96 -8.50
C ALA A 60 7.20 2.68 -7.81
N TRP A 61 7.12 2.88 -6.49
CA TRP A 61 8.21 3.44 -5.69
C TRP A 61 9.45 2.53 -5.66
N SER A 62 9.29 1.20 -5.58
CA SER A 62 10.43 0.26 -5.58
C SER A 62 11.22 0.21 -6.91
N LYS A 63 10.62 0.74 -7.99
CA LYS A 63 11.25 0.92 -9.31
C LYS A 63 11.73 2.35 -9.55
N SER A 64 11.36 3.29 -8.68
CA SER A 64 11.82 4.67 -8.78
C SER A 64 13.31 4.78 -8.44
N ARG A 65 13.97 5.78 -9.03
CA ARG A 65 15.37 6.13 -8.74
C ARG A 65 15.49 7.36 -7.83
N LEU A 66 14.35 7.85 -7.32
CA LEU A 66 14.33 9.02 -6.45
C LEU A 66 14.94 8.66 -5.09
N PRO A 67 15.77 9.55 -4.48
CA PRO A 67 16.44 9.25 -3.22
C PRO A 67 15.47 8.91 -2.06
N HIS A 68 14.28 9.52 -2.05
CA HIS A 68 13.26 9.31 -1.02
C HIS A 68 12.29 8.16 -1.35
N ALA A 69 12.46 7.48 -2.49
CA ALA A 69 11.58 6.38 -2.89
C ALA A 69 11.48 5.23 -1.87
N PRO A 70 12.58 4.81 -1.21
CA PRO A 70 12.53 3.78 -0.16
C PRO A 70 11.64 4.19 1.01
N GLN A 71 11.81 5.42 1.51
CA GLN A 71 10.96 5.98 2.58
C GLN A 71 9.49 5.98 2.18
N ARG A 72 9.17 6.44 0.95
CA ARG A 72 7.77 6.49 0.48
C ARG A 72 7.14 5.10 0.35
N ALA A 73 7.90 4.11 -0.10
CA ALA A 73 7.43 2.73 -0.16
C ALA A 73 7.09 2.20 1.24
N LEU A 74 7.91 2.52 2.24
CA LEU A 74 7.69 2.14 3.63
C LEU A 74 6.50 2.89 4.26
N ASP A 75 6.37 4.20 4.03
CA ASP A 75 5.23 5.00 4.50
C ASP A 75 3.90 4.42 4.01
N LEU A 76 3.82 4.08 2.72
CA LEU A 76 2.62 3.50 2.11
C LEU A 76 2.32 2.10 2.63
N PHE A 77 3.35 1.29 2.88
CA PHE A 77 3.18 -0.01 3.51
C PHE A 77 2.60 0.13 4.92
N ASN A 78 3.20 1.00 5.74
CA ASN A 78 2.75 1.23 7.12
C ASN A 78 1.31 1.75 7.15
N ARG A 79 0.95 2.64 6.21
CA ARG A 79 -0.42 3.15 6.07
C ARG A 79 -1.41 2.04 5.73
N LEU A 80 -1.07 1.14 4.79
CA LEU A 80 -1.89 -0.04 4.49
C LEU A 80 -2.04 -0.95 5.72
N TYR A 81 -0.92 -1.25 6.40
CA TYR A 81 -0.92 -2.15 7.56
C TYR A 81 -1.74 -1.57 8.73
N GLN A 82 -1.60 -0.28 8.99
CA GLN A 82 -2.41 0.40 10.00
C GLN A 82 -3.89 0.35 9.64
N ARG A 83 -4.25 0.64 8.37
CA ARG A 83 -5.65 0.54 7.93
C ARG A 83 -6.20 -0.89 8.06
N TYR A 84 -5.39 -1.90 7.78
CA TYR A 84 -5.78 -3.30 8.00
C TYR A 84 -6.10 -3.56 9.47
N GLN A 85 -5.29 -3.07 10.40
CA GLN A 85 -5.54 -3.19 11.85
C GLN A 85 -6.78 -2.41 12.29
N ASP A 86 -6.93 -1.16 11.84
CA ASP A 86 -8.04 -0.27 12.21
C ASP A 86 -9.41 -0.76 11.70
N ASN A 87 -9.43 -1.49 10.57
CA ASN A 87 -10.65 -2.01 9.94
C ASN A 87 -10.89 -3.50 10.26
N HIS A 88 -10.65 -3.91 11.51
CA HIS A 88 -10.90 -5.27 12.00
C HIS A 88 -10.28 -6.38 11.13
N HIS A 89 -9.07 -6.16 10.60
CA HIS A 89 -8.39 -7.10 9.73
C HIS A 89 -9.15 -7.41 8.42
N ASP A 90 -9.76 -6.39 7.79
CA ASP A 90 -10.40 -6.53 6.47
C ASP A 90 -9.44 -7.15 5.43
N VAL A 91 -9.88 -8.26 4.83
CA VAL A 91 -9.15 -8.98 3.79
C VAL A 91 -8.78 -8.10 2.59
N ASN A 92 -9.57 -7.06 2.29
CA ASN A 92 -9.27 -6.12 1.20
C ASN A 92 -8.06 -5.22 1.48
N LEU A 93 -7.63 -5.14 2.74
CA LEU A 93 -6.48 -4.36 3.19
C LEU A 93 -5.30 -5.24 3.63
N LYS A 94 -5.48 -6.56 3.74
CA LYS A 94 -4.43 -7.49 4.18
C LYS A 94 -3.21 -7.44 3.24
N PRO A 95 -2.02 -7.01 3.71
CA PRO A 95 -0.82 -7.04 2.88
C PRO A 95 -0.47 -8.47 2.48
N ASN A 96 -0.15 -8.68 1.21
CA ASN A 96 0.24 -9.98 0.69
C ASN A 96 1.75 -10.06 0.47
N VAL A 97 2.24 -11.25 0.14
CA VAL A 97 3.67 -11.51 -0.12
C VAL A 97 4.27 -10.53 -1.14
N ILE A 98 3.51 -10.13 -2.16
CA ILE A 98 3.97 -9.17 -3.17
C ILE A 98 4.13 -7.78 -2.55
N THR A 99 3.19 -7.35 -1.69
CA THR A 99 3.28 -6.07 -0.97
C THR A 99 4.54 -5.99 -0.11
N TRP A 100 4.78 -7.01 0.72
CA TRP A 100 5.98 -7.13 1.56
C TRP A 100 7.28 -7.16 0.74
N THR A 101 7.32 -7.99 -0.30
CA THR A 101 8.50 -8.11 -1.17
C THR A 101 8.84 -6.78 -1.84
N ASN A 102 7.84 -6.03 -2.31
CA ASN A 102 8.09 -4.75 -2.99
C ASN A 102 8.67 -3.69 -2.05
N VAL A 103 8.22 -3.60 -0.78
CA VAL A 103 8.78 -2.63 0.18
C VAL A 103 10.20 -3.02 0.59
N ILE A 104 10.46 -4.31 0.85
CA ILE A 104 11.81 -4.82 1.15
C ILE A 104 12.77 -4.52 -0.01
N GLN A 105 12.35 -4.75 -1.25
CA GLN A 105 13.15 -4.42 -2.44
C GLN A 105 13.43 -2.92 -2.57
N ALA A 106 12.48 -2.06 -2.22
CA ALA A 106 12.67 -0.61 -2.24
C ALA A 106 13.72 -0.18 -1.21
N LEU A 107 13.61 -0.69 0.02
CA LEU A 107 14.54 -0.42 1.13
C LEU A 107 15.96 -0.91 0.81
N ALA A 108 16.10 -2.14 0.34
CA ALA A 108 17.39 -2.72 -0.03
C ALA A 108 18.10 -1.91 -1.13
N LYS A 109 17.37 -1.47 -2.18
CA LYS A 109 17.93 -0.60 -3.23
C LYS A 109 18.27 0.80 -2.72
N GLY A 110 17.56 1.26 -1.70
CA GLY A 110 17.81 2.53 -1.01
C GLY A 110 19.02 2.53 -0.10
N GLY A 111 19.61 1.36 0.20
CA GLY A 111 20.63 1.21 1.22
C GLY A 111 20.09 1.19 2.66
N MET A 112 18.77 1.12 2.84
CA MET A 112 18.09 1.02 4.14
C MET A 112 18.05 -0.45 4.58
N VAL A 113 19.22 -1.02 4.86
CA VAL A 113 19.39 -2.47 5.08
C VAL A 113 18.70 -2.91 6.37
N HIS A 114 18.84 -2.16 7.46
CA HIS A 114 18.21 -2.50 8.74
C HIS A 114 16.69 -2.50 8.65
N GLU A 115 16.11 -1.51 8.00
CA GLU A 115 14.66 -1.46 7.78
C GLU A 115 14.19 -2.61 6.87
N ALA A 116 15.00 -3.01 5.90
CA ALA A 116 14.69 -4.16 5.05
C ALA A 116 14.70 -5.48 5.85
N GLU A 117 15.65 -5.66 6.75
CA GLU A 117 15.73 -6.82 7.67
C GLU A 117 14.54 -6.84 8.63
N ASP A 118 14.21 -5.70 9.25
CA ASP A 118 13.05 -5.58 10.15
C ASP A 118 11.75 -5.94 9.43
N MET A 119 11.60 -5.50 8.18
CA MET A 119 10.43 -5.81 7.36
C MET A 119 10.34 -7.29 6.99
N LEU A 120 11.49 -7.95 6.73
CA LEU A 120 11.53 -9.38 6.48
C LEU A 120 11.15 -10.18 7.74
N ALA A 121 11.70 -9.81 8.90
CA ALA A 121 11.37 -10.45 10.17
C ALA A 121 9.87 -10.31 10.51
N LYS A 122 9.28 -9.12 10.27
CA LYS A 122 7.83 -8.90 10.42
C LYS A 122 7.00 -9.77 9.48
N MET A 123 7.42 -9.92 8.22
CA MET A 123 6.74 -10.80 7.26
C MET A 123 6.75 -12.27 7.73
N GLU A 124 7.89 -12.76 8.23
CA GLU A 124 8.00 -14.15 8.74
C GLU A 124 7.13 -14.40 9.97
N SER A 125 7.08 -13.46 10.91
CA SER A 125 6.20 -13.56 12.07
C SER A 125 4.74 -13.62 11.64
N ASN A 126 4.32 -12.73 10.73
CA ASN A 126 2.94 -12.69 10.26
C ASN A 126 2.51 -13.96 9.49
N ALA A 127 3.44 -14.57 8.74
CA ALA A 127 3.18 -15.82 8.04
C ALA A 127 2.95 -16.99 9.02
N ARG A 128 3.78 -17.09 10.06
CA ARG A 128 3.64 -18.12 11.11
C ARG A 128 2.31 -18.00 11.85
N ASP A 129 1.92 -16.78 12.21
CA ASP A 129 0.64 -16.53 12.89
C ASP A 129 -0.57 -16.90 12.01
N SER A 130 -0.46 -16.72 10.68
CA SER A 130 -1.53 -17.09 9.75
C SER A 130 -1.67 -18.59 9.51
N ASP A 131 -0.57 -19.33 9.58
CA ASP A 131 -0.58 -20.80 9.44
C ASP A 131 -1.15 -21.47 10.71
N ASP A 132 -0.81 -20.95 11.90
CA ASP A 132 -1.30 -21.45 13.19
C ASP A 132 -2.81 -21.19 13.39
N ALA A 133 -3.31 -20.04 12.95
CA ALA A 133 -4.75 -19.70 13.03
C ALA A 133 -5.65 -20.52 12.07
N SER A 134 -5.07 -21.37 11.23
CA SER A 134 -5.78 -22.20 10.25
C SER A 134 -5.86 -23.69 10.61
N LEU A 135 -5.37 -24.08 11.79
CA LEU A 135 -5.44 -25.43 12.39
C LEU A 135 -6.50 -25.51 13.50
#